data_AF-A0A816WZU1-F1
#
_entry.id   AF-A0A816WZU1-F1
#
_cell.length_a   1.000
_cell.length_b   1.000
_cell.length_c   1.000
_cell.angle_alpha   90.00
_cell.angle_beta   90.00
_cell.angle_gamma   90.00
#
_symmetry.space_group_name_H-M   'P 1'
#
loop_
_entity.id
_entity.type
_entity.pdbx_description
1 polymer ?
#
loop_
_entity_poly.entity_id
_entity_poly.type
_entity_poly.pdbx_seq_one_letter_code
_entity_poly.pdbx_strand_id
1 'polypeptide(L)'
;EREQKKLIDAMMELPAGTAPNRALRDNIFVLFACIINRIPLFLCGKPGSSKSSAVQIVISNLKGKKSKDPYFQTLPELVAVSFQGSQNCTSESIIKVFERAANYSPVKSISELLPVIVFDEIGLAELSPHNPLKVLHAELEVENNRYGFVGISNWRLDASKMNRALYLSTPDPNVQDLHLT
;
A
#
# COMPACT_ATOMS: atom_id res chain seq x y z
N GLU A 1 -4.81 19.24 5.50
CA GLU A 1 -4.26 19.75 4.22
C GLU A 1 -2.83 20.27 4.30
N ARG A 2 -2.46 21.17 5.23
CA ARG A 2 -1.09 21.74 5.29
C ARG A 2 0.02 20.68 5.33
N GLU A 3 -0.08 19.70 6.24
CA GLU A 3 0.94 18.64 6.36
C GLU A 3 0.98 17.70 5.14
N GLN A 4 -0.17 17.41 4.54
CA GLN A 4 -0.25 16.62 3.31
C GLN A 4 0.43 17.34 2.14
N LYS A 5 0.17 18.64 1.95
CA LYS A 5 0.85 19.44 0.93
C LYS A 5 2.35 19.47 1.18
N LYS A 6 2.77 19.68 2.43
CA LYS A 6 4.20 19.67 2.80
C LYS A 6 4.86 18.33 2.48
N LEU A 7 4.25 17.21 2.87
CA LEU A 7 4.78 15.88 2.60
C LEU A 7 4.92 15.62 1.09
N ILE A 8 3.90 15.97 0.31
CA ILE A 8 3.82 15.55 -1.09
C ILE A 8 4.51 16.55 -2.02
N ASP A 9 4.25 17.85 -1.87
CA ASP A 9 4.77 18.87 -2.77
C ASP A 9 6.22 19.28 -2.44
N ALA A 10 6.64 19.16 -1.17
CA ALA A 10 7.97 19.61 -0.75
C ALA A 10 8.98 18.47 -0.53
N MET A 11 8.52 17.28 -0.14
CA MET A 11 9.43 16.17 0.24
C MET A 11 9.44 15.03 -0.79
N MET A 12 8.33 14.77 -1.50
CA MET A 12 8.25 13.67 -2.47
C MET A 12 8.54 14.11 -3.90
N GLU A 13 9.21 13.22 -4.63
CA GLU A 13 9.35 13.30 -6.08
C GLU A 13 8.17 12.59 -6.75
N LEU A 14 7.43 13.34 -7.57
CA LEU A 14 6.39 12.80 -8.43
C LEU A 14 6.96 12.55 -9.84
N PRO A 15 6.63 11.43 -10.49
CA PRO A 15 7.04 11.19 -11.88
C PRO A 15 6.54 12.31 -12.80
N ALA A 16 7.32 12.64 -13.83
CA ALA A 16 6.93 13.64 -14.82
C ALA A 16 5.54 13.31 -15.43
N GLY A 17 4.68 14.31 -15.57
CA GLY A 17 3.30 14.14 -16.03
C GLY A 17 2.32 13.61 -14.97
N THR A 18 2.74 13.47 -13.71
CA THR A 18 1.83 13.11 -12.61
C THR A 18 1.09 14.33 -12.11
N ALA A 19 -0.23 14.33 -12.29
CA ALA A 19 -1.12 15.32 -11.70
C ALA A 19 -1.29 15.10 -10.19
N PRO A 20 -0.89 16.05 -9.31
CA PRO A 20 -1.11 15.94 -7.88
C PRO A 20 -2.55 16.34 -7.53
N ASN A 21 -3.53 15.61 -8.08
CA ASN A 21 -4.94 15.79 -7.76
C ASN A 21 -5.23 15.34 -6.31
N ARG A 22 -6.44 15.62 -5.83
CA ARG A 22 -6.80 15.31 -4.45
C ARG A 22 -6.74 13.81 -4.17
N ALA A 23 -7.26 12.98 -5.06
CA ALA A 23 -7.29 11.52 -4.87
C ALA A 23 -5.88 10.94 -4.68
N LEU A 24 -4.93 11.35 -5.53
CA LEU A 24 -3.54 10.93 -5.41
C LEU A 24 -2.93 11.41 -4.08
N ARG A 25 -3.19 12.67 -3.70
CA ARG A 25 -2.67 13.23 -2.45
C ARG A 25 -3.22 12.50 -1.22
N ASP A 26 -4.51 12.22 -1.19
CA ASP A 26 -5.17 11.52 -0.09
C ASP A 26 -4.63 10.09 0.02
N ASN A 27 -4.49 9.39 -1.11
CA ASN A 27 -3.91 8.05 -1.16
C ASN A 27 -2.48 8.03 -0.63
N ILE A 28 -1.60 8.91 -1.13
CA ILE A 28 -0.19 8.97 -0.72
C ILE A 28 -0.08 9.22 0.79
N PHE A 29 -0.86 10.17 1.32
CA PHE A 29 -0.80 10.54 2.73
C PHE A 29 -1.19 9.37 3.65
N VAL A 30 -2.30 8.68 3.33
CA VAL A 30 -2.76 7.53 4.11
C VAL A 30 -1.79 6.35 3.94
N LEU A 31 -1.33 6.08 2.72
CA LEU A 31 -0.34 5.02 2.46
C LEU A 31 0.94 5.23 3.24
N PHE A 32 1.49 6.45 3.22
CA PHE A 32 2.69 6.80 3.96
C PHE A 32 2.50 6.52 5.47
N ALA A 33 1.42 7.03 6.06
CA ALA A 33 1.14 6.85 7.47
C ALA A 33 0.94 5.37 7.85
N CYS A 34 0.16 4.62 7.06
CA CYS A 34 -0.13 3.21 7.33
C CYS A 34 1.10 2.33 7.17
N ILE A 35 1.88 2.51 6.09
CA ILE A 35 3.07 1.67 5.83
C ILE A 35 4.12 1.86 6.92
N ILE A 36 4.46 3.11 7.28
CA ILE A 36 5.47 3.39 8.31
C ILE A 36 5.06 2.84 9.68
N ASN A 37 3.77 2.91 10.02
CA ASN A 37 3.24 2.38 11.27
C ASN A 37 2.84 0.89 11.20
N ARG A 38 3.08 0.23 10.06
CA ARG A 38 2.70 -1.18 9.81
C ARG A 38 1.22 -1.46 10.07
N ILE A 39 0.36 -0.49 9.77
CA ILE A 39 -1.10 -0.64 9.83
C ILE A 39 -1.56 -1.22 8.50
N PRO A 40 -2.18 -2.41 8.47
CA PRO A 40 -2.73 -2.98 7.25
C PRO A 40 -3.75 -2.03 6.62
N LEU A 41 -3.66 -1.82 5.31
CA LEU A 41 -4.49 -0.86 4.59
C LEU A 41 -5.17 -1.51 3.38
N PHE A 42 -6.47 -1.31 3.24
CA PHE A 42 -7.21 -1.60 2.02
C PHE A 42 -7.58 -0.30 1.29
N LEU A 43 -7.04 -0.11 0.08
CA LEU A 43 -7.41 0.96 -0.83
C LEU A 43 -8.47 0.46 -1.82
N CYS A 44 -9.69 0.99 -1.73
CA CYS A 44 -10.79 0.59 -2.61
C CYS A 44 -11.33 1.78 -3.40
N GLY A 45 -11.63 1.58 -4.69
CA GLY A 45 -12.41 2.51 -5.50
C GLY A 45 -12.20 2.29 -6.99
N LYS A 46 -12.85 3.09 -7.85
CA LYS A 46 -12.93 2.77 -9.27
C LYS A 46 -11.56 2.68 -9.97
N PRO A 47 -11.46 1.96 -11.10
CA PRO A 47 -10.29 2.04 -11.97
C PRO A 47 -9.94 3.51 -12.28
N GLY A 48 -8.65 3.84 -12.27
CA GLY A 48 -8.18 5.21 -12.48
C GLY A 48 -8.17 6.10 -11.24
N SER A 49 -8.56 5.62 -10.04
CA SER A 49 -8.51 6.42 -8.79
C SER A 49 -7.12 6.55 -8.16
N SER A 50 -6.06 6.52 -8.97
CA SER A 50 -4.65 6.75 -8.57
C SER A 50 -4.11 5.84 -7.45
N LYS A 51 -4.71 4.65 -7.22
CA LYS A 51 -4.34 3.74 -6.13
C LYS A 51 -2.95 3.14 -6.30
N SER A 52 -2.73 2.40 -7.39
CA SER A 52 -1.44 1.73 -7.65
C SER A 52 -0.33 2.75 -7.88
N SER A 53 -0.63 3.89 -8.54
CA SER A 53 0.33 5.00 -8.70
C SER A 53 0.78 5.59 -7.37
N ALA A 54 -0.14 5.80 -6.42
CA ALA A 54 0.21 6.30 -5.08
C ALA A 54 1.14 5.33 -4.34
N VAL A 55 0.89 4.02 -4.43
CA VAL A 55 1.78 3.00 -3.86
C VAL A 55 3.18 3.08 -4.45
N GLN A 56 3.29 3.17 -5.78
CA GLN A 56 4.58 3.28 -6.46
C GLN A 56 5.34 4.54 -6.03
N ILE A 57 4.66 5.69 -5.90
CA ILE A 57 5.27 6.94 -5.47
C ILE A 57 5.81 6.84 -4.03
N VAL A 58 5.05 6.25 -3.10
CA VAL A 58 5.51 6.07 -1.72
C VAL A 58 6.74 5.17 -1.69
N ILE A 59 6.71 4.03 -2.38
CA ILE A 59 7.84 3.08 -2.42
C ILE A 59 9.07 3.70 -3.09
N SER A 60 8.91 4.48 -4.16
CA SER A 60 10.04 5.09 -4.87
C SER A 60 10.72 6.22 -4.09
N ASN A 61 9.99 6.86 -3.16
CA ASN A 61 10.49 7.97 -2.36
C ASN A 61 11.16 7.52 -1.05
N LEU A 62 10.74 6.39 -0.47
CA LEU A 62 11.28 5.87 0.78
C LEU A 62 12.35 4.79 0.51
N LYS A 63 13.57 5.25 0.23
CA LYS A 63 14.76 4.42 -0.07
C LYS A 63 15.77 4.41 1.09
N GLY A 64 15.29 4.63 2.32
CA GLY A 64 16.13 4.78 3.50
C GLY A 64 17.20 5.85 3.30
N LYS A 65 18.46 5.55 3.63
CA LYS A 65 19.59 6.49 3.47
C LYS A 65 19.79 7.03 2.04
N LYS A 66 19.24 6.35 1.02
CA LYS A 66 19.31 6.79 -0.39
C LYS A 66 18.14 7.67 -0.80
N SER A 67 17.20 7.96 0.11
CA SER A 67 16.09 8.88 -0.15
C SER A 67 16.63 10.30 -0.40
N LYS A 68 15.93 11.07 -1.24
CA LYS A 68 16.37 12.41 -1.60
C LYS A 68 16.12 13.42 -0.47
N ASP A 69 14.97 13.32 0.19
CA ASP A 69 14.61 14.20 1.30
C ASP A 69 15.27 13.74 2.62
N PRO A 70 15.84 14.66 3.41
CA PRO A 70 16.48 14.33 4.69
C PRO A 70 15.57 13.62 5.70
N TYR A 71 14.27 13.89 5.71
CA TYR A 71 13.33 13.21 6.59
C TYR A 71 13.11 11.76 6.16
N PHE A 72 13.02 11.47 4.86
CA PHE A 72 12.90 10.09 4.38
C PHE A 72 14.19 9.28 4.56
N GLN A 73 15.35 9.95 4.68
CA GLN A 73 16.61 9.29 5.06
C GLN A 73 16.60 8.72 6.48
N THR A 74 15.74 9.24 7.37
CA THR A 74 15.58 8.71 8.74
C THR A 74 14.58 7.54 8.82
N LEU A 75 13.88 7.24 7.73
CA LEU A 75 12.88 6.18 7.64
C LEU A 75 13.48 4.90 7.03
N PRO A 76 12.81 3.74 7.19
CA PRO A 76 13.22 2.50 6.54
C PRO A 76 13.17 2.58 5.01
N GLU A 77 13.97 1.77 4.34
CA GLU A 77 13.87 1.54 2.90
C GLU A 77 12.72 0.55 2.64
N LEU A 78 11.75 0.96 1.81
CA LEU A 78 10.61 0.11 1.47
C LEU A 78 10.99 -0.89 0.38
N VAL A 79 10.65 -2.16 0.59
CA VAL A 79 10.84 -3.21 -0.42
C VAL A 79 9.49 -3.82 -0.79
N ALA A 80 9.04 -3.57 -2.02
CA ALA A 80 7.76 -4.06 -2.51
C ALA A 80 7.80 -5.59 -2.75
N VAL A 81 6.87 -6.31 -2.13
CA VAL A 81 6.58 -7.72 -2.46
C VAL A 81 5.18 -7.74 -3.09
N SER A 82 5.15 -7.70 -4.42
CA SER A 82 3.89 -7.58 -5.16
C SER A 82 3.22 -8.95 -5.36
N PHE A 83 1.89 -8.95 -5.27
CA PHE A 83 1.04 -10.09 -5.57
C PHE A 83 -0.22 -9.60 -6.28
N GLN A 84 -0.61 -10.28 -7.36
CA GLN A 84 -1.80 -9.94 -8.12
C GLN A 84 -2.91 -10.95 -7.83
N GLY A 85 -4.08 -10.45 -7.45
CA GLY A 85 -5.27 -11.24 -7.19
C GLY A 85 -5.87 -11.82 -8.46
N SER A 86 -6.50 -12.98 -8.31
CA SER A 86 -7.24 -13.66 -9.37
C SER A 86 -8.29 -14.59 -8.76
N GLN A 87 -9.27 -15.03 -9.57
CA GLN A 87 -10.29 -15.98 -9.13
C GLN A 87 -9.73 -17.39 -8.82
N ASN A 88 -8.49 -17.68 -9.23
CA ASN A 88 -7.82 -18.94 -8.95
C ASN A 88 -6.85 -18.85 -7.77
N CYS A 89 -6.82 -17.71 -7.06
CA CYS A 89 -5.94 -17.54 -5.90
C CYS A 89 -6.26 -18.59 -4.82
N THR A 90 -5.21 -19.15 -4.23
CA THR A 90 -5.29 -20.08 -3.11
C THR A 90 -4.61 -19.51 -1.87
N SER A 91 -4.96 -20.05 -0.69
CA SER A 91 -4.33 -19.69 0.59
C SER A 91 -2.80 -19.88 0.55
N GLU A 92 -2.32 -20.96 -0.06
CA GLU A 92 -0.88 -21.26 -0.18
C GLU A 92 -0.15 -20.20 -1.01
N SER A 93 -0.79 -19.69 -2.07
CA SER A 93 -0.19 -18.62 -2.88
C SER A 93 0.03 -17.33 -2.09
N ILE A 94 -0.90 -16.99 -1.18
CA ILE A 94 -0.78 -15.83 -0.29
C ILE A 94 0.28 -16.09 0.77
N ILE A 95 0.29 -17.26 1.41
CA ILE A 95 1.31 -17.61 2.43
C ILE A 95 2.72 -17.49 1.84
N LYS A 96 2.95 -17.99 0.62
CA LYS A 96 4.25 -17.82 -0.08
C LYS A 96 4.64 -16.35 -0.31
N VAL A 97 3.68 -15.42 -0.38
CA VAL A 97 3.97 -13.98 -0.47
C VAL A 97 4.51 -13.47 0.87
N PHE A 98 3.89 -13.87 1.98
CA PHE A 98 4.36 -13.53 3.33
C PHE A 98 5.72 -14.15 3.64
N GLU A 99 5.95 -15.41 3.23
CA GLU A 99 7.27 -16.05 3.34
C GLU A 99 8.34 -15.29 2.53
N ARG A 100 8.01 -14.84 1.31
CA ARG A 100 8.92 -13.99 0.52
C ARG A 100 9.20 -12.66 1.22
N ALA A 101 8.20 -12.03 1.82
CA ALA A 101 8.38 -10.81 2.61
C ALA A 101 9.28 -11.03 3.84
N ALA A 102 9.16 -12.20 4.49
CA ALA A 102 10.00 -12.58 5.62
C ALA A 102 11.49 -12.63 5.27
N ASN A 103 11.84 -13.04 4.04
CA ASN A 103 13.23 -13.09 3.58
C ASN A 103 13.91 -11.72 3.45
N TYR A 104 13.12 -10.63 3.37
CA TYR A 104 13.63 -9.26 3.38
C TYR A 104 13.77 -8.69 4.79
N SER A 105 13.25 -9.38 5.81
CA SER A 105 13.42 -8.97 7.20
C SER A 105 14.87 -9.23 7.63
N PRO A 106 15.60 -8.22 8.12
CA PRO A 106 17.04 -8.31 8.25
C PRO A 106 17.44 -9.33 9.31
N VAL A 107 18.09 -10.41 8.87
CA VAL A 107 19.08 -11.11 9.69
C VAL A 107 20.29 -10.17 9.80
N LYS A 108 20.27 -9.27 10.79
CA LYS A 108 21.47 -8.63 11.41
C LYS A 108 22.22 -7.47 10.71
N SER A 109 21.71 -6.67 9.77
CA SER A 109 22.52 -5.50 9.29
C SER A 109 21.77 -4.22 8.91
N ILE A 110 21.97 -3.19 9.75
CA ILE A 110 22.29 -1.74 9.52
C ILE A 110 21.43 -0.90 8.53
N SER A 111 20.63 -1.49 7.64
CA SER A 111 19.54 -0.79 6.95
C SER A 111 18.22 -1.46 7.34
N GLU A 112 17.37 -0.74 8.06
CA GLU A 112 16.02 -1.19 8.38
C GLU A 112 15.21 -1.27 7.08
N LEU A 113 15.30 -2.40 6.38
CA LEU A 113 14.40 -2.70 5.28
C LEU A 113 13.02 -2.95 5.87
N LEU A 114 12.00 -2.31 5.30
CA LEU A 114 10.61 -2.60 5.61
C LEU A 114 9.96 -3.26 4.39
N PRO A 115 9.75 -4.58 4.42
CA PRO A 115 9.02 -5.28 3.37
C PRO A 115 7.58 -4.79 3.37
N VAL A 116 7.06 -4.44 2.18
CA VAL A 116 5.68 -4.00 1.99
C VAL A 116 5.01 -4.95 1.00
N ILE A 117 4.05 -5.73 1.47
CA ILE A 117 3.23 -6.59 0.63
C ILE A 117 2.20 -5.71 -0.09
N VAL A 118 2.25 -5.71 -1.42
CA VAL A 118 1.29 -4.99 -2.27
C VAL A 118 0.44 -6.03 -2.96
N PHE A 119 -0.80 -6.19 -2.48
CA PHE A 119 -1.77 -7.12 -3.03
C PHE A 119 -2.70 -6.37 -3.97
N ASP A 120 -2.36 -6.32 -5.25
CA ASP A 120 -3.18 -5.67 -6.27
C ASP A 120 -4.34 -6.57 -6.69
N GLU A 121 -5.47 -5.97 -7.09
CA GLU A 121 -6.70 -6.65 -7.47
C GLU A 121 -7.21 -7.68 -6.44
N ILE A 122 -7.06 -7.40 -5.14
CA ILE A 122 -7.41 -8.34 -4.07
C ILE A 122 -8.90 -8.75 -4.09
N GLY A 123 -9.79 -7.89 -4.59
CA GLY A 123 -11.20 -8.22 -4.78
C GLY A 123 -11.44 -9.40 -5.73
N LEU A 124 -10.54 -9.68 -6.68
CA LEU A 124 -10.64 -10.87 -7.52
C LEU A 124 -10.35 -12.16 -6.74
N ALA A 125 -9.46 -12.09 -5.75
CA ALA A 125 -9.15 -13.21 -4.87
C ALA A 125 -10.29 -13.51 -3.90
N GLU A 126 -11.13 -12.53 -3.57
CA GLU A 126 -12.34 -12.76 -2.77
C GLU A 126 -13.38 -13.62 -3.51
N LEU A 127 -13.44 -13.50 -4.85
CA LEU A 127 -14.33 -14.30 -5.69
C LEU A 127 -13.85 -15.75 -5.88
N SER A 128 -12.66 -16.09 -5.38
CA SER A 128 -12.12 -17.44 -5.49
C SER A 128 -12.95 -18.45 -4.67
N PRO A 129 -13.26 -19.64 -5.22
CA PRO A 129 -13.95 -20.69 -4.48
C PRO A 129 -13.12 -21.24 -3.31
N HIS A 130 -11.82 -20.95 -3.27
CA HIS A 130 -10.90 -21.41 -2.24
C HIS A 130 -10.88 -20.54 -0.98
N ASN A 131 -11.64 -19.43 -0.94
CA ASN A 131 -11.65 -18.46 0.15
C ASN A 131 -10.23 -18.08 0.66
N PRO A 132 -9.33 -17.66 -0.25
CA PRO A 132 -7.91 -17.53 0.05
C PRO A 132 -7.63 -16.42 1.06
N LEU A 133 -8.47 -15.38 1.11
CA LEU A 133 -8.30 -14.22 2.01
C LEU A 133 -8.50 -14.56 3.49
N LYS A 134 -8.94 -15.78 3.84
CA LYS A 134 -9.03 -16.22 5.24
C LYS A 134 -7.67 -16.22 5.95
N VAL A 135 -6.57 -16.49 5.23
CA VAL A 135 -5.23 -16.51 5.84
C VAL A 135 -4.77 -15.13 6.32
N LEU A 136 -5.28 -14.05 5.72
CA LEU A 136 -4.97 -12.68 6.13
C LEU A 136 -5.40 -12.38 7.56
N HIS A 137 -6.35 -13.14 8.12
CA HIS A 137 -6.78 -12.94 9.50
C HIS A 137 -5.64 -13.16 10.48
N ALA A 138 -4.83 -14.20 10.28
CA ALA A 138 -3.71 -14.52 11.16
C ALA A 138 -2.48 -13.64 10.85
N GLU A 139 -2.24 -13.38 9.58
CA GLU A 139 -1.07 -12.63 9.11
C GLU A 139 -1.14 -11.12 9.40
N LEU A 140 -2.35 -10.55 9.49
CA LEU A 140 -2.57 -9.11 9.74
C LEU A 140 -2.96 -8.79 11.19
N GLU A 141 -2.84 -9.75 12.12
CA GLU A 141 -2.98 -9.44 13.55
C GLU A 141 -1.89 -8.46 14.00
N VAL A 142 -2.24 -7.55 14.92
CA VAL A 142 -1.33 -6.49 15.39
C VAL A 142 -0.04 -7.07 16.01
N GLU A 143 -0.15 -8.22 16.67
CA GLU A 143 0.98 -8.94 17.27
C GLU A 143 1.98 -9.46 16.22
N ASN A 144 1.54 -9.62 14.98
CA ASN A 144 2.31 -10.12 13.84
C ASN A 144 2.70 -9.02 12.84
N ASN A 145 2.52 -7.73 13.17
CA ASN A 145 2.84 -6.59 12.30
C ASN A 145 4.35 -6.45 12.03
N ARG A 146 4.88 -7.33 11.18
CA ARG A 146 6.27 -7.37 10.74
C ARG A 146 6.49 -6.66 9.42
N TYR A 147 5.43 -6.50 8.62
CA TYR A 147 5.47 -6.00 7.25
C TYR A 147 4.49 -4.83 7.08
N GLY A 148 4.74 -3.98 6.10
CA GLY A 148 3.67 -3.14 5.55
C GLY A 148 2.72 -4.01 4.72
N PHE A 149 1.41 -3.74 4.76
CA PHE A 149 0.44 -4.44 3.92
C PHE A 149 -0.51 -3.44 3.27
N VAL A 150 -0.63 -3.53 1.95
CA VAL A 150 -1.56 -2.73 1.15
C VAL A 150 -2.34 -3.66 0.21
N GLY A 151 -3.64 -3.79 0.43
CA GLY A 151 -4.56 -4.43 -0.51
C GLY A 151 -5.26 -3.40 -1.39
N ILE A 152 -5.19 -3.56 -2.70
CA ILE A 152 -5.83 -2.65 -3.67
C ILE A 152 -7.00 -3.39 -4.33
N SER A 153 -8.17 -2.77 -4.34
CA SER A 153 -9.35 -3.34 -5.00
C SER A 153 -10.15 -2.28 -5.74
N ASN A 154 -10.86 -2.71 -6.78
CA ASN A 154 -11.87 -1.88 -7.45
C ASN A 154 -13.24 -1.96 -6.77
N TRP A 155 -13.44 -2.96 -5.92
CA TRP A 155 -14.71 -3.28 -5.26
C TRP A 155 -14.50 -3.37 -3.75
N ARG A 156 -15.56 -3.09 -2.98
CA ARG A 156 -15.51 -3.31 -1.53
C ARG A 156 -15.35 -4.78 -1.23
N LEU A 157 -14.48 -5.09 -0.28
CA LEU A 157 -14.35 -6.42 0.30
C LEU A 157 -15.43 -6.64 1.36
N ASP A 158 -15.64 -7.89 1.76
CA ASP A 158 -16.49 -8.24 2.88
C ASP A 158 -15.97 -7.64 4.19
N ALA A 159 -16.90 -7.23 5.06
CA ALA A 159 -16.60 -6.57 6.32
C ALA A 159 -15.72 -7.42 7.25
N SER A 160 -15.85 -8.76 7.21
CA SER A 160 -15.04 -9.65 8.05
C SER A 160 -13.54 -9.58 7.74
N LYS A 161 -13.17 -9.16 6.53
CA LYS A 161 -11.78 -8.99 6.08
C LYS A 161 -11.21 -7.61 6.39
N MET A 162 -12.07 -6.61 6.51
CA MET A 162 -11.67 -5.22 6.69
C MET A 162 -11.51 -4.82 8.16
N ASN A 163 -12.13 -5.51 9.11
CA ASN A 163 -12.09 -5.14 10.53
C ASN A 163 -10.68 -5.09 11.16
N ARG A 164 -9.68 -5.72 10.53
CA ARG A 164 -8.27 -5.75 10.99
C ARG A 164 -7.38 -4.73 10.29
N ALA A 165 -7.95 -3.92 9.41
CA ALA A 165 -7.22 -3.00 8.54
C ALA A 165 -7.91 -1.64 8.50
N LEU A 166 -7.13 -0.61 8.19
CA LEU A 166 -7.72 0.65 7.77
C LEU A 166 -8.33 0.47 6.38
N TYR A 167 -9.59 0.84 6.20
CA TYR A 167 -10.24 0.87 4.89
C TYR A 167 -10.30 2.31 4.38
N LEU A 168 -9.70 2.56 3.22
CA LEU A 168 -9.79 3.83 2.52
C LEU A 168 -10.63 3.68 1.25
N SER A 169 -11.75 4.42 1.19
CA SER A 169 -12.53 4.57 -0.02
C SER A 169 -11.99 5.75 -0.82
N THR A 170 -11.57 5.50 -2.06
CA THR A 170 -11.16 6.53 -3.01
C THR A 170 -12.40 7.03 -3.78
N PRO A 171 -12.84 8.28 -3.55
CA PRO A 171 -14.00 8.83 -4.23
C PRO A 171 -13.71 9.09 -5.71
N ASP A 172 -14.77 9.26 -6.50
CA ASP A 172 -14.64 9.71 -7.88
C ASP A 172 -14.01 11.12 -7.93
N PRO A 173 -13.18 11.42 -8.94
CA PRO A 173 -12.61 12.75 -9.11
C PRO A 173 -13.73 13.76 -9.35
N ASN A 174 -13.62 14.93 -8.71
CA ASN A 174 -14.53 16.03 -9.00
C ASN A 174 -14.05 16.83 -10.23
N VAL A 175 -14.84 17.80 -10.68
CA VAL A 175 -14.49 18.63 -11.87
C VAL A 175 -13.15 19.34 -11.70
N GLN A 176 -12.79 19.75 -10.47
CA GLN A 176 -11.50 20.40 -10.21
C GLN A 176 -10.34 19.42 -10.33
N ASP A 177 -10.52 18.17 -9.88
CA ASP A 177 -9.52 17.11 -10.03
C ASP A 177 -9.24 16.79 -11.51
N LEU A 178 -10.28 16.86 -12.36
CA LEU A 178 -10.16 16.65 -13.81
C LEU A 178 -9.46 17.79 -14.55
N HIS A 179 -9.45 19.02 -14.00
CA HIS A 179 -8.66 20.11 -14.58
C HIS A 179 -7.17 20.02 -14.25
N LEU A 180 -6.80 19.18 -13.28
CA LEU A 180 -5.42 19.00 -12.84
C LEU A 180 -4.71 17.84 -13.56
N THR A 181 -5.45 16.96 -14.24
CA THR A 181 -4.93 15.85 -15.08
C THR A 181 -4.46 16.33 -16.44
#